data_AF-U4VAC7-F1
#
_entry.id   AF-U4VAC7-F1
#
_cell.length_a   1.000
_cell.length_b   1.000
_cell.length_c   1.000
_cell.angle_alpha   90.00
_cell.angle_beta   90.00
_cell.angle_gamma   90.00
#
_symmetry.space_group_name_H-M   'P 1'
#
loop_
_entity.id
_entity.type
_entity.pdbx_description
1 polymer ?
#
loop_
_entity_poly.entity_id
_entity_poly.type
_entity_poly.pdbx_seq_one_letter_code
_entity_poly.pdbx_strand_id
1 'polypeptide(L)'
;MRAETFQRLLRGELDIRAILRNLTRGVAGRIRGLARKLLRSRTAEGRAVYSAFDELKQRDVPLALVYAEKDPGREHFNFYFDQAGSGVQGFDNVSVAIIPDADHNLTPEHSRKIYIDAIRSLALK
;
A
#
# COMPACT_ATOMS: atom_id res chain seq x y z
N MET A 1 -11.97 -28.04 17.15
CA MET A 1 -11.63 -27.72 15.74
C MET A 1 -10.16 -27.37 15.47
N ARG A 2 -9.35 -26.85 16.43
CA ARG A 2 -7.92 -26.54 16.17
C ARG A 2 -6.96 -27.74 16.23
N ALA A 3 -7.26 -28.76 17.04
CA ALA A 3 -6.38 -29.91 17.24
C ALA A 3 -6.39 -30.90 16.05
N GLU A 4 -7.55 -31.12 15.42
CA GLU A 4 -7.69 -32.02 14.28
C GLU A 4 -6.97 -31.49 13.03
N THR A 5 -7.04 -30.17 12.77
CA THR A 5 -6.29 -29.53 11.69
C THR A 5 -4.78 -29.65 11.91
N PHE A 6 -4.33 -29.55 13.17
CA PHE A 6 -2.92 -29.73 13.52
C PHE A 6 -2.45 -31.19 13.40
N GLN A 7 -3.31 -32.15 13.76
CA GLN A 7 -3.02 -33.56 13.55
C GLN A 7 -3.00 -33.95 12.07
N ARG A 8 -3.86 -33.36 11.23
CA ARG A 8 -3.87 -33.56 9.77
C ARG A 8 -2.65 -32.95 9.08
N LEU A 9 -2.15 -31.81 9.59
CA LEU A 9 -0.86 -31.23 9.19
C LEU A 9 0.30 -32.18 9.48
N LEU A 10 0.30 -32.86 10.63
CA LEU A 10 1.36 -33.82 11.01
C LEU A 10 1.25 -35.17 10.26
N ARG A 11 0.07 -35.56 9.79
CA ARG A 11 -0.18 -36.82 9.06
C ARG A 11 0.10 -36.76 7.54
N GLY A 12 0.49 -35.60 7.01
CA GLY A 12 0.84 -35.46 5.59
C GLY A 12 -0.34 -35.41 4.61
N GLU A 13 -1.57 -35.25 5.10
CA GLU A 13 -2.79 -35.12 4.28
C GLU A 13 -2.98 -33.71 3.69
N LEU A 14 -2.23 -32.73 4.19
CA LEU A 14 -2.15 -31.38 3.63
C LEU A 14 -0.85 -31.28 2.83
N ASP A 15 -0.89 -30.72 1.63
CA ASP A 15 0.31 -30.43 0.84
C ASP A 15 1.12 -29.28 1.51
N ILE A 16 1.88 -29.64 2.55
CA ILE A 16 2.73 -28.74 3.34
C ILE A 16 3.67 -27.96 2.42
N ARG A 17 4.10 -28.56 1.29
CA ARG A 17 4.97 -27.91 0.30
C ARG A 17 4.23 -26.78 -0.42
N ALA A 18 2.96 -26.97 -0.80
CA ALA A 18 2.16 -25.92 -1.40
C ALA A 18 1.92 -24.74 -0.43
N ILE A 19 1.67 -25.05 0.85
CA ILE A 19 1.47 -24.04 1.90
C ILE A 19 2.77 -23.27 2.18
N LEU A 20 3.90 -23.97 2.36
CA LEU A 20 5.21 -23.34 2.51
C LEU A 20 5.58 -22.50 1.29
N ARG A 21 5.33 -22.97 0.07
CA ARG A 21 5.64 -22.22 -1.16
C ARG A 21 4.83 -20.92 -1.28
N ASN A 22 3.57 -20.92 -0.89
CA ASN A 22 2.75 -19.71 -0.92
C ASN A 22 3.10 -18.75 0.23
N LEU A 23 3.37 -19.30 1.41
CA LEU A 23 3.81 -18.51 2.57
C LEU A 23 5.18 -17.85 2.33
N THR A 24 6.13 -18.59 1.78
CA THR A 24 7.48 -18.09 1.45
C THR A 24 7.43 -16.98 0.40
N ARG A 25 6.57 -17.07 -0.63
CA ARG A 25 6.39 -16.00 -1.61
C ARG A 25 5.89 -14.70 -0.97
N GLY A 26 4.88 -14.78 -0.11
CA GLY A 26 4.35 -13.59 0.59
C GLY A 26 5.37 -12.95 1.54
N VAL A 27 6.11 -13.78 2.28
CA VAL A 27 7.17 -13.31 3.19
C VAL A 27 8.34 -12.71 2.42
N ALA A 28 8.78 -13.34 1.34
CA ALA A 28 9.86 -12.83 0.48
C ALA A 28 9.53 -11.46 -0.12
N GLY A 29 8.28 -11.25 -0.55
CA GLY A 29 7.81 -9.95 -1.05
C GLY A 29 7.93 -8.84 -0.01
N ARG A 30 7.51 -9.11 1.23
CA ARG A 30 7.63 -8.16 2.35
C ARG A 30 9.08 -7.85 2.70
N ILE A 31 9.94 -8.86 2.75
CA ILE A 31 11.37 -8.67 3.02
C ILE A 31 12.02 -7.80 1.94
N ARG A 32 11.71 -8.03 0.66
CA ARG A 32 12.20 -7.20 -0.46
C ARG A 32 11.70 -5.76 -0.38
N GLY A 33 10.44 -5.53 0.02
CA GLY A 33 9.91 -4.18 0.24
C GLY A 33 10.66 -3.44 1.36
N LEU A 34 10.91 -4.11 2.49
CA LEU A 34 11.68 -3.54 3.59
C LEU A 34 13.13 -3.22 3.20
N ALA A 35 13.79 -4.12 2.46
CA ALA A 35 15.15 -3.88 1.98
C ALA A 35 15.22 -2.67 1.02
N ARG A 36 14.26 -2.55 0.10
CA ARG A 36 14.17 -1.39 -0.82
C ARG A 36 13.88 -0.09 -0.07
N LYS A 37 12.95 -0.09 0.88
CA LYS A 37 12.71 1.06 1.78
C LYS A 37 13.99 1.46 2.50
N LEU A 38 14.74 0.50 3.03
CA LEU A 38 16.01 0.77 3.72
C LEU A 38 17.05 1.42 2.78
N LEU A 39 17.16 0.95 1.54
CA LEU A 39 18.06 1.57 0.55
C LEU A 39 17.61 2.99 0.17
N ARG A 40 16.31 3.18 -0.11
CA ARG A 40 15.74 4.49 -0.50
C ARG A 40 15.86 5.51 0.63
N SER A 41 15.67 5.10 1.89
CA SER A 41 15.86 5.98 3.05
C SER A 41 17.31 6.44 3.26
N ARG A 42 18.29 5.96 2.49
CA ARG A 42 19.66 6.49 2.50
C ARG A 42 19.86 7.68 1.57
N THR A 43 18.95 7.94 0.64
CA THR A 43 19.00 9.14 -0.21
C THR A 43 18.41 10.34 0.53
N ALA A 44 18.82 11.56 0.15
CA ALA A 44 18.27 12.78 0.76
C ALA A 44 16.76 12.90 0.51
N GLU A 45 16.33 12.63 -0.73
CA GLU A 45 14.93 12.66 -1.13
C GLU A 45 14.11 11.60 -0.41
N GLY A 46 14.58 10.35 -0.34
CA GLY A 46 13.88 9.28 0.34
C GLY A 46 13.72 9.54 1.84
N ARG A 47 14.73 10.13 2.50
CA ARG A 47 14.59 10.60 3.88
C ARG A 47 13.49 11.65 4.01
N ALA A 48 13.48 12.66 3.14
CA ALA A 48 12.47 13.71 3.18
C ALA A 48 11.06 13.15 2.99
N VAL A 49 10.87 12.25 2.01
CA VAL A 49 9.59 11.58 1.74
C VAL A 49 9.13 10.79 2.96
N TYR A 50 9.95 9.89 3.49
CA TYR A 50 9.52 9.07 4.63
C TYR A 50 9.29 9.89 5.90
N SER A 51 10.15 10.88 6.19
CA SER A 51 9.97 11.76 7.35
C SER A 51 8.68 12.57 7.27
N ALA A 52 8.29 13.07 6.09
CA ALA A 52 7.03 13.81 5.94
C ALA A 52 5.80 12.92 6.23
N PHE A 53 5.81 11.67 5.75
CA PHE A 53 4.75 10.71 6.05
C PHE A 53 4.75 10.31 7.54
N ASP A 54 5.92 10.10 8.13
CA ASP A 54 6.06 9.79 9.56
C ASP A 54 5.54 10.96 10.43
N GLU A 55 5.81 12.20 10.05
CA GLU A 55 5.30 13.38 10.76
C GLU A 55 3.76 13.43 10.75
N LEU A 56 3.14 13.24 9.59
CA LEU A 56 1.68 13.21 9.47
C LEU A 56 1.08 12.08 10.30
N LYS A 57 1.72 10.91 10.31
CA LYS A 57 1.31 9.77 11.13
C LYS A 57 1.42 10.06 12.62
N GLN A 58 2.54 10.63 13.08
CA GLN A 58 2.74 10.96 14.49
C GLN A 58 1.71 11.96 15.02
N ARG A 59 1.20 12.82 14.12
CA ARG A 59 0.16 13.80 14.42
C ARG A 59 -1.26 13.25 14.24
N ASP A 60 -1.40 11.96 13.94
CA ASP A 60 -2.67 11.29 13.65
C ASP A 60 -3.48 11.99 12.54
N VAL A 61 -2.79 12.56 11.54
CA VAL A 61 -3.42 13.25 10.42
C VAL A 61 -3.81 12.21 9.37
N PRO A 62 -5.10 12.05 9.05
CA PRO A 62 -5.52 11.18 7.95
C PRO A 62 -5.10 11.79 6.61
N LEU A 63 -4.49 10.97 5.75
CA LEU A 63 -4.01 11.37 4.43
C LEU A 63 -4.67 10.51 3.36
N ALA A 64 -5.27 11.13 2.35
CA ALA A 64 -5.70 10.43 1.13
C ALA A 64 -4.91 10.93 -0.06
N LEU A 65 -4.23 10.00 -0.74
CA LEU A 65 -3.56 10.25 -2.01
C LEU A 65 -4.48 9.82 -3.15
N VAL A 66 -4.75 10.72 -4.08
CA VAL A 66 -5.64 10.48 -5.22
C VAL A 66 -4.85 10.72 -6.51
N TYR A 67 -4.70 9.69 -7.32
CA TYR A 67 -3.96 9.74 -8.58
C TYR A 67 -4.87 9.43 -9.77
N ALA A 68 -4.66 10.09 -10.90
CA ALA A 68 -5.10 9.55 -12.18
C ALA A 68 -4.27 8.29 -12.51
N GLU A 69 -4.85 7.34 -13.25
CA GLU A 69 -4.19 6.07 -13.58
C GLU A 69 -2.81 6.23 -14.23
N LYS A 70 -2.69 7.22 -15.12
CA LYS A 70 -1.49 7.50 -15.91
C LYS A 70 -0.69 8.70 -15.39
N ASP A 71 -0.90 9.06 -14.12
CA ASP A 71 -0.24 10.21 -13.50
C ASP A 71 1.26 9.93 -13.23
N PRO A 72 2.20 10.79 -13.67
CA PRO A 72 3.62 10.63 -13.36
C PRO A 72 3.94 10.63 -11.86
N GLY A 73 3.17 11.37 -11.06
CA GLY A 73 3.30 11.38 -9.60
C GLY A 73 2.99 10.02 -8.97
N ARG A 74 2.19 9.18 -9.64
CA ARG A 74 1.93 7.80 -9.20
C ARG A 74 3.18 6.93 -9.31
N GLU A 75 4.04 7.17 -10.31
CA GLU A 75 5.29 6.43 -10.47
C GLU A 75 6.27 6.74 -9.34
N HIS A 76 6.40 8.01 -8.95
CA HIS A 76 7.19 8.42 -7.80
C HIS A 76 6.68 7.80 -6.49
N PHE A 77 5.36 7.81 -6.29
CA PHE A 77 4.74 7.16 -5.15
C PHE A 77 5.02 5.64 -5.12
N ASN A 78 4.78 4.94 -6.23
CA ASN A 78 5.05 3.52 -6.36
C ASN A 78 6.53 3.21 -6.13
N PHE A 79 7.42 4.09 -6.59
CA PHE A 79 8.84 3.97 -6.32
C PHE A 79 9.10 3.99 -4.82
N TYR A 80 8.61 4.95 -4.03
CA TYR A 80 8.96 4.97 -2.59
C TYR A 80 8.27 3.91 -1.75
N PHE A 81 7.04 3.51 -2.10
CA PHE A 81 6.20 2.65 -1.25
C PHE A 81 5.99 1.24 -1.77
N ASP A 82 6.55 0.90 -2.95
CA ASP A 82 6.41 -0.41 -3.62
C ASP A 82 4.94 -0.87 -3.74
N GLN A 83 4.02 0.08 -3.92
CA GLN A 83 2.59 -0.14 -3.77
C GLN A 83 1.89 -0.38 -5.11
N ALA A 84 0.95 -1.33 -5.10
CA ALA A 84 0.05 -1.62 -6.23
C ALA A 84 -1.44 -1.61 -5.81
N GLY A 85 -1.75 -1.18 -4.59
CA GLY A 85 -3.09 -1.24 -3.99
C GLY A 85 -3.46 0.02 -3.21
N SER A 86 -4.45 -0.07 -2.32
CA SER A 86 -5.09 1.08 -1.67
C SER A 86 -4.50 1.52 -0.32
N GLY A 87 -3.52 0.81 0.25
CA GLY A 87 -2.93 1.11 1.56
C GLY A 87 -1.40 1.06 1.56
N VAL A 88 -0.79 1.92 2.37
CA VAL A 88 0.67 2.14 2.39
C VAL A 88 1.33 1.36 3.52
N GLN A 89 2.32 0.52 3.19
CA GLN A 89 2.98 -0.31 4.20
C GLN A 89 3.67 0.56 5.27
N GLY A 90 3.21 0.44 6.52
CA GLY A 90 3.74 1.19 7.67
C GLY A 90 3.00 2.49 7.98
N PHE A 91 2.05 2.90 7.14
CA PHE A 91 1.25 4.12 7.31
C PHE A 91 -0.24 3.80 7.20
N ASP A 92 -0.84 3.47 8.33
CA ASP A 92 -2.26 3.15 8.51
C ASP A 92 -3.17 4.38 8.41
N ASN A 93 -2.62 5.57 8.64
CA ASN A 93 -3.29 6.85 8.43
C ASN A 93 -3.40 7.25 6.94
N VAL A 94 -2.85 6.45 6.01
CA VAL A 94 -2.79 6.79 4.58
C VAL A 94 -3.65 5.86 3.72
N SER A 95 -4.54 6.43 2.92
CA SER A 95 -5.27 5.74 1.86
C SER A 95 -4.83 6.21 0.47
N VAL A 96 -4.95 5.33 -0.52
CA VAL A 96 -4.62 5.61 -1.92
C VAL A 96 -5.79 5.23 -2.82
N ALA A 97 -6.22 6.16 -3.66
CA ALA A 97 -7.22 5.96 -4.70
C ALA A 97 -6.61 6.23 -6.09
N ILE A 98 -6.87 5.32 -7.03
CA ILE A 98 -6.48 5.48 -8.43
C ILE A 98 -7.77 5.67 -9.23
N ILE A 99 -7.85 6.76 -9.97
CA ILE A 99 -9.00 7.10 -10.81
C ILE A 99 -8.74 6.56 -12.23
N PRO A 100 -9.51 5.55 -12.68
CA PRO A 100 -9.37 5.01 -14.02
C PRO A 100 -9.84 6.04 -15.06
N ASP A 101 -9.24 5.99 -16.25
CA ASP A 101 -9.63 6.83 -17.40
C ASP A 101 -9.66 8.34 -17.07
N ALA A 102 -8.81 8.78 -16.14
CA ALA A 102 -8.66 10.17 -15.77
C ALA A 102 -7.42 10.79 -16.39
N ASP A 103 -7.52 12.06 -16.76
CA ASP A 103 -6.35 12.91 -16.96
C ASP A 103 -5.94 13.61 -15.65
N HIS A 104 -4.75 14.21 -15.65
CA HIS A 104 -4.17 14.91 -14.51
C HIS A 104 -5.03 16.09 -14.03
N ASN A 105 -5.87 16.65 -14.91
CA ASN A 105 -6.73 17.79 -14.59
C ASN A 105 -8.12 17.36 -14.09
N LEU A 106 -8.37 16.05 -13.97
CA LEU A 106 -9.67 15.48 -13.59
C LEU A 106 -10.82 16.05 -14.47
N THR A 107 -10.56 16.23 -15.77
CA THR A 107 -11.55 16.78 -16.72
C THR A 107 -12.82 15.94 -16.86
N PRO A 108 -12.77 14.59 -16.78
CA PRO A 108 -13.98 13.78 -16.79
C PRO A 108 -14.83 13.97 -15.53
N GLU A 109 -16.15 13.91 -15.68
CA GLU A 109 -17.09 14.08 -14.55
C GLU A 109 -16.93 13.00 -13.49
N HIS A 110 -16.73 11.74 -13.90
CA HIS A 110 -16.53 10.63 -12.97
C HIS A 110 -15.28 10.84 -12.11
N SER A 111 -14.21 11.41 -12.69
CA SER A 111 -12.97 11.72 -11.99
C SER A 111 -13.20 12.75 -10.88
N ARG A 112 -13.94 13.83 -11.16
CA ARG A 112 -14.31 14.82 -10.14
C ARG A 112 -15.16 14.21 -9.04
N LYS A 113 -16.12 13.34 -9.39
CA LYS A 113 -16.96 12.66 -8.39
C LYS A 113 -16.10 11.84 -7.42
N ILE A 114 -15.20 11.00 -7.94
CA ILE A 114 -14.31 10.17 -7.11
C ILE A 114 -13.41 11.05 -6.22
N TYR A 115 -12.86 12.13 -6.76
CA TYR A 115 -12.06 13.08 -6.01
C TYR A 115 -12.83 13.77 -4.87
N ILE A 116 -14.04 14.27 -5.15
CA ILE A 116 -14.90 14.93 -4.15
C ILE A 116 -15.31 13.93 -3.05
N ASP A 117 -15.62 12.69 -3.42
CA ASP A 117 -15.97 11.64 -2.46
C ASP A 117 -14.78 11.29 -1.54
N ALA A 118 -13.54 11.32 -2.06
CA ALA A 118 -12.33 11.15 -1.25
C ALA A 118 -12.16 12.30 -0.23
N ILE A 119 -12.39 13.55 -0.65
CA ILE A 119 -12.37 14.72 0.25
C ILE A 119 -13.43 14.60 1.33
N ARG A 120 -14.67 14.27 0.96
CA ARG A 120 -15.77 14.09 1.92
C ARG A 120 -15.45 12.99 2.92
N SER A 121 -14.89 11.87 2.46
CA SER A 121 -14.50 10.75 3.32
C SER A 121 -13.41 11.12 4.32
N LEU A 122 -12.52 12.07 3.99
CA LEU A 122 -11.53 12.61 4.93
C LEU A 122 -12.15 13.61 5.91
N ALA A 123 -13.03 14.50 5.43
CA ALA A 123 -13.61 15.57 6.24
C ALA A 123 -14.66 15.08 7.26
N LEU A 124 -15.24 13.90 7.04
CA LEU A 124 -16.26 13.30 7.89
C LEU A 124 -15.73 12.20 8.82
N LYS A 125 -14.41 12.01 8.87
CA LYS A 125 -13.73 11.17 9.87
C LYS A 125 -13.45 11.97 11.14
#